data_AF-A0A2D6CY44-F1
#
_entry.id   AF-A0A2D6CY44-F1
#
_cell.length_a   1.000
_cell.length_b   1.000
_cell.length_c   1.000
_cell.angle_alpha   90.00
_cell.angle_beta   90.00
_cell.angle_gamma   90.00
#
_symmetry.space_group_name_H-M   'P 1'
#
loop_
_entity.id
_entity.type
_entity.pdbx_description
1 polymer ?
#
loop_
_entity_poly.entity_id
_entity_poly.type
_entity_poly.pdbx_seq_one_letter_code
_entity_poly.pdbx_strand_id
1 'polypeptide(L)'
;MALTEDQEPKAIELDDIIGDGDDPFLPPPPPPRPVFIASLPTTPLAEGKLAYHEGDYATAAEQLQAVIDSDDYDDESRVAAAYWRAEALSRQNMAPEAIGHFEAVAEAYAGHRLASAASRRAESLRVHFDIISGADA
;
A
#
# COMPACT_ATOMS: atom_id res chain seq x y z
N MET A 1 20.06 48.85 -56.63
CA MET A 1 19.39 48.56 -55.34
C MET A 1 20.35 47.70 -54.54
N ALA A 2 20.89 48.27 -53.47
CA ALA A 2 21.71 47.57 -52.50
C ALA A 2 20.81 46.98 -51.42
N LEU A 3 21.09 45.77 -50.95
CA LEU A 3 21.37 45.50 -49.54
C LEU A 3 22.00 44.11 -49.43
N THR A 4 23.20 44.13 -48.86
CA THR A 4 23.98 43.05 -48.27
C THR A 4 23.16 42.27 -47.25
N GLU A 5 23.48 41.01 -47.00
CA GLU A 5 24.11 40.59 -45.74
C GLU A 5 24.31 39.08 -45.72
N ASP A 6 25.58 38.73 -45.94
CA ASP A 6 26.26 37.54 -45.48
C ASP A 6 26.12 37.48 -43.95
N GLN A 7 25.42 36.48 -43.42
CA GLN A 7 25.52 36.12 -42.00
C GLN A 7 25.40 34.60 -41.83
N GLU A 8 26.57 34.02 -41.54
CA GLU A 8 26.74 32.69 -40.96
C GLU A 8 25.88 32.50 -39.69
N PRO A 9 25.47 31.25 -39.35
CA PRO A 9 24.78 30.99 -38.10
C PRO A 9 25.72 31.21 -36.92
N LYS A 10 25.58 32.36 -36.24
CA LYS A 10 26.24 32.57 -34.94
C LYS A 10 25.65 31.60 -33.93
N ALA A 11 26.52 30.73 -33.42
CA ALA A 11 26.28 29.92 -32.24
C ALA A 11 25.83 30.83 -31.09
N ILE A 12 24.68 30.53 -30.49
CA ILE A 12 24.30 31.09 -29.20
C ILE A 12 25.09 30.27 -28.17
N GLU A 13 26.04 30.92 -27.51
CA GLU A 13 26.84 30.33 -26.45
C GLU A 13 25.96 30.07 -25.22
N LEU A 14 26.18 28.91 -24.58
CA LEU A 14 25.38 28.35 -23.49
C LEU A 14 25.54 29.08 -22.13
N ASP A 15 26.19 30.24 -22.11
CA ASP A 15 26.61 30.90 -20.86
C ASP A 15 25.62 31.97 -20.34
N ASP A 16 24.48 32.19 -21.00
CA ASP A 16 23.45 33.17 -20.57
C ASP A 16 22.31 32.59 -19.71
N ILE A 17 22.39 31.32 -19.27
CA ILE A 17 21.30 30.66 -18.51
C ILE A 17 21.54 30.65 -16.98
N ILE A 18 22.58 31.31 -16.47
CA ILE A 18 22.76 31.44 -15.00
C ILE A 18 23.07 32.90 -14.65
N GLY A 19 22.03 33.73 -14.78
CA GLY A 19 21.95 35.03 -14.12
C GLY A 19 21.58 34.85 -12.66
N ASP A 20 22.62 34.90 -11.84
CA ASP A 20 22.61 35.04 -10.39
C ASP A 20 21.61 36.12 -9.94
N GLY A 21 20.55 35.68 -9.28
CA GLY A 21 19.46 36.51 -8.79
C GLY A 21 19.18 36.17 -7.33
N ASP A 22 20.18 36.39 -6.47
CA ASP A 22 19.99 36.59 -5.03
C ASP A 22 18.98 37.74 -4.84
N ASP A 23 17.69 37.43 -4.79
CA ASP A 23 16.65 38.34 -4.34
C ASP A 23 16.60 38.28 -2.80
N PRO A 24 17.12 39.29 -2.08
CA PRO A 24 17.21 39.27 -0.62
C PRO A 24 15.84 39.42 0.08
N PHE A 25 14.73 39.35 -0.67
CA PHE A 25 13.37 39.54 -0.14
C PHE A 25 12.40 38.39 -0.38
N LEU A 26 12.88 37.17 -0.69
CA LEU A 26 12.01 36.00 -0.51
C LEU A 26 11.74 35.83 0.99
N PRO A 27 10.48 35.99 1.47
CA PRO A 27 10.17 35.67 2.85
C PRO A 27 10.55 34.19 3.07
N PRO A 28 11.12 33.85 4.25
CA PRO A 28 11.41 32.45 4.53
C PRO A 28 10.14 31.63 4.29
N PRO A 29 10.25 30.43 3.68
CA PRO A 29 9.09 29.58 3.48
C PRO A 29 8.36 29.46 4.83
N PRO A 30 7.02 29.57 4.86
CA PRO A 30 6.29 29.46 6.11
C PRO A 30 6.70 28.16 6.79
N PRO A 31 6.88 28.16 8.13
CA PRO A 31 7.17 26.92 8.83
C PRO A 31 6.12 25.88 8.42
N PRO A 32 6.51 24.61 8.21
CA PRO A 32 5.55 23.57 7.92
C PRO A 32 4.48 23.62 9.01
N ARG A 33 3.23 23.86 8.60
CA ARG A 33 2.13 23.87 9.55
C ARG A 33 2.12 22.51 10.22
N PRO A 34 1.99 22.41 11.56
CA PRO A 34 1.75 21.12 12.19
C PRO A 34 0.53 20.53 11.49
N VAL A 35 0.73 19.41 10.80
CA VAL A 35 -0.37 18.64 10.26
C VAL A 35 -1.06 18.04 11.48
N PHE A 36 -2.05 18.74 12.01
CA PHE A 36 -3.01 18.10 12.89
C PHE A 36 -3.74 17.10 12.01
N ILE A 37 -3.23 15.86 12.00
CA ILE A 37 -4.02 14.73 11.55
C ILE A 37 -5.10 14.60 12.60
N ALA A 38 -6.20 15.34 12.43
CA ALA A 38 -7.43 14.98 13.07
C ALA A 38 -7.63 13.50 12.74
N SER A 39 -7.73 12.64 13.76
CA SER A 39 -8.23 11.28 13.58
C SER A 39 -9.60 11.44 12.93
N LEU A 40 -9.64 11.40 11.60
CA LEU A 40 -10.86 11.18 10.87
C LEU A 40 -11.45 9.89 11.46
N PRO A 41 -12.78 9.78 11.61
CA PRO A 41 -13.37 8.51 11.96
C PRO A 41 -12.90 7.49 10.91
N THR A 42 -11.98 6.63 11.30
CA THR A 42 -11.44 5.59 10.44
C THR A 42 -12.42 4.43 10.50
N THR A 43 -12.74 3.87 9.34
CA THR A 43 -13.55 2.65 9.31
C THR A 43 -12.71 1.49 9.86
N PRO A 44 -13.30 0.47 10.49
CA PRO A 44 -12.60 -0.76 10.88
C PRO A 44 -11.70 -1.35 9.78
N LEU A 45 -12.11 -1.23 8.50
CA LEU A 45 -11.27 -1.64 7.37
C LEU A 45 -9.98 -0.82 7.23
N ALA A 46 -10.06 0.50 7.42
CA ALA A 46 -8.89 1.38 7.38
C ALA A 46 -8.01 1.18 8.61
N GLU A 47 -8.60 1.06 9.80
CA GLU A 47 -7.88 0.80 11.06
C GLU A 47 -7.13 -0.52 11.01
N GLY A 48 -7.80 -1.58 10.56
CA GLY A 48 -7.19 -2.90 10.46
C GLY A 48 -6.01 -2.95 9.48
N LYS A 49 -6.11 -2.24 8.35
CA LYS A 49 -4.99 -2.11 7.40
C LYS A 49 -3.85 -1.28 7.98
N LEU A 50 -4.15 -0.18 8.67
CA LEU A 50 -3.14 0.65 9.32
C LEU A 50 -2.37 -0.16 10.37
N ALA A 51 -3.09 -0.85 11.27
CA ALA A 51 -2.49 -1.71 12.28
C ALA A 51 -1.59 -2.79 11.67
N TYR A 52 -2.01 -3.40 10.54
CA TYR A 52 -1.18 -4.36 9.82
C TYR A 52 0.15 -3.75 9.35
N HIS A 53 0.11 -2.52 8.82
CA HIS A 53 1.32 -1.81 8.37
C HIS A 53 2.21 -1.35 9.53
N GLU A 54 1.64 -1.08 10.70
CA GLU A 54 2.35 -0.76 11.94
C GLU A 54 2.94 -2.02 12.62
N GLY A 55 2.59 -3.21 12.14
CA GLY A 55 3.04 -4.49 12.69
C GLY A 55 2.20 -4.98 13.88
N ASP A 56 1.13 -4.27 14.23
CA ASP A 56 0.14 -4.72 15.21
C ASP A 56 -0.86 -5.66 14.55
N TYR A 57 -0.41 -6.88 14.32
CA TYR A 57 -1.19 -7.90 13.61
C TYR A 57 -2.39 -8.41 14.42
N ALA A 58 -2.35 -8.32 15.75
CA ALA A 58 -3.47 -8.71 16.60
C ALA A 58 -4.62 -7.71 16.43
N THR A 59 -4.35 -6.42 16.60
CA THR A 59 -5.33 -5.35 16.35
C THR A 59 -5.81 -5.36 14.91
N ALA A 60 -4.92 -5.60 13.94
CA ALA A 60 -5.31 -5.75 12.54
C ALA A 60 -6.35 -6.85 12.35
N ALA A 61 -6.12 -8.03 12.93
CA ALA A 61 -7.03 -9.16 12.78
C ALA A 61 -8.41 -8.91 13.41
N GLU A 62 -8.45 -8.25 14.58
CA GLU A 62 -9.69 -7.89 15.27
C GLU A 62 -10.52 -6.88 14.48
N GLN A 63 -9.88 -5.80 14.02
CA GLN A 63 -10.54 -4.74 13.25
C GLN A 63 -11.08 -5.25 11.91
N LEU A 64 -10.32 -6.11 11.24
CA LEU A 64 -10.76 -6.70 9.97
C LEU A 64 -11.86 -7.75 10.19
N GLN A 65 -11.88 -8.44 11.33
CA GLN A 65 -13.01 -9.33 11.68
C GLN A 65 -14.31 -8.54 11.83
N ALA A 66 -14.27 -7.34 12.44
CA ALA A 66 -15.46 -6.50 12.56
C ALA A 66 -16.05 -6.09 11.20
N VAL A 67 -15.21 -5.94 10.16
CA VAL A 67 -15.68 -5.69 8.78
C VAL A 67 -16.38 -6.91 8.18
N ILE A 68 -15.84 -8.10 8.45
CA ILE A 68 -16.37 -9.37 7.92
C ILE A 68 -17.74 -9.69 8.54
N ASP A 69 -17.90 -9.42 9.83
CA ASP A 69 -19.12 -9.73 10.59
C ASP A 69 -20.22 -8.67 10.45
N SER A 70 -19.90 -7.50 9.91
CA SER A 70 -20.84 -6.40 9.75
C SER A 70 -21.56 -6.47 8.41
N ASP A 71 -22.88 -6.24 8.45
CA ASP A 71 -23.69 -6.15 7.24
C ASP A 71 -23.60 -4.80 6.51
N ASP A 72 -22.93 -3.82 7.11
CA ASP A 72 -22.80 -2.47 6.57
C ASP A 72 -21.75 -2.36 5.45
N TYR A 73 -20.95 -3.41 5.25
CA TYR A 73 -19.90 -3.46 4.23
C TYR A 73 -20.31 -4.25 3.00
N ASP A 74 -19.89 -3.74 1.83
CA ASP A 74 -20.00 -4.43 0.56
C ASP A 74 -19.02 -5.62 0.44
N ASP A 75 -19.25 -6.46 -0.57
CA ASP A 75 -18.44 -7.66 -0.80
C ASP A 75 -16.96 -7.33 -1.08
N GLU A 76 -16.66 -6.20 -1.73
CA GLU A 76 -15.28 -5.77 -2.00
C GLU A 76 -14.53 -5.45 -0.70
N SER A 77 -15.21 -4.81 0.24
CA SER A 77 -14.70 -4.48 1.56
C SER A 77 -14.52 -5.73 2.41
N ARG A 78 -15.50 -6.66 2.39
CA ARG A 78 -15.44 -7.92 3.14
C ARG A 78 -14.35 -8.85 2.61
N VAL A 79 -14.21 -9.01 1.29
CA VAL A 79 -13.14 -9.85 0.71
C VAL A 79 -11.76 -9.25 0.99
N ALA A 80 -11.62 -7.91 0.94
CA ALA A 80 -10.39 -7.26 1.33
C ALA A 80 -10.08 -7.47 2.81
N ALA A 81 -11.07 -7.32 3.69
CA ALA A 81 -10.89 -7.53 5.12
C ALA A 81 -10.46 -8.96 5.43
N ALA A 82 -11.16 -9.94 4.85
CA ALA A 82 -10.86 -11.35 5.06
C ALA A 82 -9.46 -11.73 4.55
N TYR A 83 -9.03 -11.19 3.39
CA TYR A 83 -7.67 -11.38 2.90
C TYR A 83 -6.62 -10.81 3.88
N TRP A 84 -6.78 -9.54 4.28
CA TRP A 84 -5.80 -8.88 5.16
C TRP A 84 -5.78 -9.49 6.56
N ARG A 85 -6.90 -10.01 7.04
CA ARG A 85 -6.98 -10.74 8.31
C ARG A 85 -6.17 -12.03 8.24
N ALA A 86 -6.29 -12.78 7.13
CA ALA A 86 -5.50 -13.98 6.93
C ALA A 86 -3.99 -13.68 6.85
N GLU A 87 -3.58 -12.57 6.20
CA GLU A 87 -2.18 -12.10 6.25
C GLU A 87 -1.74 -11.76 7.68
N ALA A 88 -2.57 -11.04 8.44
CA ALA A 88 -2.27 -10.69 9.83
C ALA A 88 -2.07 -11.93 10.71
N LEU A 89 -2.88 -12.97 10.54
CA LEU A 89 -2.69 -14.25 11.24
C LEU A 89 -1.39 -14.94 10.82
N SER A 90 -1.04 -14.92 9.53
CA SER A 90 0.22 -15.51 9.06
C SER A 90 1.45 -14.87 9.72
N ARG A 91 1.38 -13.57 10.02
CA ARG A 91 2.45 -12.82 10.68
C ARG A 91 2.55 -13.09 12.18
N GLN A 92 1.55 -13.71 12.77
CA GLN A 92 1.51 -14.10 14.19
C GLN A 92 2.00 -15.54 14.43
N ASN A 93 2.67 -16.17 13.45
CA ASN A 93 3.03 -17.60 13.46
C ASN A 93 1.82 -18.55 13.53
N MET A 94 0.62 -18.07 13.21
CA MET A 94 -0.60 -18.88 13.12
C MET A 94 -0.79 -19.38 11.68
N ALA A 95 0.22 -20.07 11.16
CA ALA A 95 0.23 -20.49 9.75
C ALA A 95 -0.92 -21.45 9.40
N PRO A 96 -1.25 -22.48 10.21
CA PRO A 96 -2.39 -23.36 9.93
C PRO A 96 -3.73 -22.62 9.87
N GLU A 97 -3.96 -21.70 10.81
CA GLU A 97 -5.18 -20.89 10.87
C GLU A 97 -5.24 -19.93 9.67
N ALA A 98 -4.12 -19.26 9.36
CA ALA A 98 -4.04 -18.36 8.21
C ALA A 98 -4.33 -19.08 6.89
N ILE A 99 -3.83 -20.31 6.70
CA ILE A 99 -4.14 -21.14 5.53
C ILE A 99 -5.64 -21.36 5.42
N GLY A 100 -6.29 -21.83 6.50
CA GLY A 100 -7.74 -22.06 6.50
C GLY A 100 -8.53 -20.78 6.18
N HIS A 101 -8.09 -19.63 6.68
CA HIS A 101 -8.72 -18.35 6.34
C HIS A 101 -8.51 -17.93 4.88
N PHE A 102 -7.32 -18.12 4.31
CA PHE A 102 -7.11 -17.85 2.88
C PHE A 102 -7.96 -18.76 1.98
N GLU A 103 -8.14 -20.02 2.35
CA GLU A 103 -9.01 -20.94 1.62
C GLU A 103 -10.48 -20.54 1.69
N ALA A 104 -10.95 -20.16 2.87
CA ALA A 104 -12.31 -19.65 3.03
C ALA A 104 -12.55 -18.40 2.15
N VAL A 105 -11.56 -17.51 2.02
CA VAL A 105 -11.63 -16.36 1.11
C VAL A 105 -11.68 -16.80 -0.36
N ALA A 106 -10.86 -17.77 -0.74
CA ALA A 106 -10.81 -18.29 -2.10
C ALA A 106 -12.14 -18.95 -2.51
N GLU A 107 -12.77 -19.69 -1.59
CA GLU A 107 -14.05 -20.37 -1.81
C GLU A 107 -15.23 -19.38 -1.82
N ALA A 108 -15.36 -18.53 -0.79
CA ALA A 108 -16.51 -17.65 -0.62
C ALA A 108 -16.59 -16.57 -1.70
N TYR A 109 -15.46 -16.11 -2.23
CA TYR A 109 -15.38 -15.03 -3.21
C TYR A 109 -14.80 -15.51 -4.55
N ALA A 110 -15.15 -16.74 -4.97
CA ALA A 110 -14.67 -17.33 -6.20
C ALA A 110 -14.85 -16.39 -7.41
N GLY A 111 -13.77 -16.22 -8.20
CA GLY A 111 -13.73 -15.28 -9.33
C GLY A 111 -13.26 -13.87 -8.96
N HIS A 112 -13.20 -13.52 -7.67
CA HIS A 112 -12.62 -12.26 -7.23
C HIS A 112 -11.08 -12.26 -7.30
N ARG A 113 -10.46 -11.12 -7.62
CA ARG A 113 -8.99 -11.03 -7.74
C ARG A 113 -8.25 -11.38 -6.44
N LEU A 114 -8.80 -10.98 -5.29
CA LEU A 114 -8.22 -11.28 -3.98
C LEU A 114 -8.46 -12.72 -3.56
N ALA A 115 -9.52 -13.38 -4.03
CA ALA A 115 -9.72 -14.82 -3.84
C ALA A 115 -8.64 -15.64 -4.55
N SER A 116 -8.32 -15.27 -5.80
CA SER A 116 -7.19 -15.87 -6.53
C SER A 116 -5.84 -15.61 -5.86
N ALA A 117 -5.65 -14.44 -5.25
CA ALA A 117 -4.46 -14.14 -4.46
C ALA A 117 -4.41 -14.97 -3.17
N ALA A 118 -5.55 -15.12 -2.47
CA ALA A 118 -5.68 -15.92 -1.26
C ALA A 118 -5.31 -17.38 -1.52
N SER A 119 -5.81 -17.98 -2.60
CA SER A 119 -5.47 -19.36 -3.00
C SER A 119 -3.95 -19.56 -3.14
N ARG A 120 -3.28 -18.69 -3.90
CA ARG A 120 -1.81 -18.74 -4.06
C ARG A 120 -1.08 -18.53 -2.75
N ARG A 121 -1.63 -17.70 -1.86
CA ARG A 121 -1.04 -17.41 -0.56
C ARG A 121 -1.13 -18.62 0.38
N ALA A 122 -2.28 -19.31 0.40
CA ALA A 122 -2.47 -20.57 1.13
C ALA A 122 -1.47 -21.65 0.68
N GLU A 123 -1.34 -21.85 -0.64
CA GLU A 123 -0.36 -22.79 -1.21
C GLU A 123 1.08 -22.45 -0.81
N SER A 124 1.46 -21.17 -0.92
CA SER A 124 2.80 -20.71 -0.53
C SER A 124 3.06 -20.93 0.96
N LEU A 125 2.09 -20.66 1.83
CA LEU A 125 2.20 -20.87 3.27
C LEU A 125 2.37 -22.35 3.61
N ARG A 126 1.63 -23.25 2.95
CA ARG A 126 1.75 -24.70 3.16
C ARG A 126 3.16 -25.19 2.90
N VAL A 127 3.71 -24.86 1.73
CA VAL A 127 5.08 -25.25 1.37
C VAL A 127 6.08 -24.77 2.42
N HIS A 128 5.96 -23.52 2.89
CA HIS A 128 6.85 -23.01 3.93
C HIS A 128 6.65 -23.71 5.27
N PHE A 129 5.39 -23.97 5.65
CA PHE A 129 5.06 -24.66 6.89
C PHE A 129 5.55 -26.10 6.90
N ASP A 130 5.37 -26.85 5.81
CA ASP A 130 5.79 -28.26 5.68
C ASP A 130 7.31 -28.39 5.76
N ILE A 131 8.05 -27.48 5.11
CA ILE A 131 9.51 -27.41 5.20
C ILE A 131 9.98 -27.15 6.65
N ILE A 132 9.33 -26.20 7.35
CA ILE A 132 9.74 -25.79 8.71
C ILE A 132 9.33 -26.85 9.75
N SER A 133 8.18 -27.50 9.57
CA SER A 133 7.66 -28.52 10.49
C SER A 133 8.28 -29.90 10.29
N GLY A 134 9.03 -30.10 9.20
CA GLY A 134 9.65 -31.39 8.86
C GLY A 134 8.62 -32.44 8.43
N ALA A 135 7.47 -32.02 7.90
CA ALA A 135 6.42 -32.90 7.39
C ALA A 135 6.81 -33.58 6.06
N ASP A 136 7.81 -33.03 5.37
CA ASP A 136 8.52 -33.67 4.25
C ASP A 136 9.92 -34.15 4.69
N ALA A 137 9.99 -35.29 5.39
CA ALA A 137 11.23 -36.06 5.62
C ALA A 137 10.97 -37.57 5.65
#